data_AF-A0A6N9ZRJ7-F1
#
_entry.id   AF-A0A6N9ZRJ7-F1
#
_cell.length_a   1.000
_cell.length_b   1.000
_cell.length_c   1.000
_cell.angle_alpha   90.00
_cell.angle_beta   90.00
_cell.angle_gamma   90.00
#
_symmetry.space_group_name_H-M   'P 1'
#
loop_
_entity.id
_entity.type
_entity.pdbx_description
1 polymer ?
#
loop_
_entity_poly.entity_id
_entity_poly.type
_entity_poly.pdbx_seq_one_letter_code
_entity_poly.pdbx_strand_id
1 'polypeptide(L)'
;RLYEATIAGMDPDLIPLFNATGVIYVKGSVTSIDADAHRLEIVDEHGVQSTLTYDKFVLATGSCLSRPSVSGLSEHAFDVDQIEGAKKLEAHLASLASRPDSNARNTVVVAGGGFTGIEAAAEMPSRLRDILG
;
A
#
# COMPACT_ATOMS: atom_id res chain seq x y z
N ARG A 1 10.30 2.19 4.48
CA ARG A 1 8.86 2.54 4.33
C ARG A 1 8.53 2.68 2.85
N LEU A 2 7.25 2.67 2.49
CA LEU A 2 6.80 2.59 1.09
C LEU A 2 7.12 3.82 0.21
N TYR A 3 7.72 4.88 0.77
CA TYR A 3 8.26 6.02 0.02
C TYR A 3 9.78 5.97 -0.20
N GLU A 4 10.48 5.00 0.40
CA GLU A 4 11.94 4.82 0.27
C GLU A 4 12.31 4.08 -1.03
N ALA A 5 13.59 4.15 -1.42
CA ALA A 5 14.09 3.53 -2.65
C ALA A 5 14.10 1.98 -2.63
N THR A 6 14.21 1.35 -1.45
CA THR A 6 14.25 -0.11 -1.32
C THR A 6 12.95 -0.62 -0.71
N ILE A 7 12.13 -1.30 -1.52
CA ILE A 7 10.86 -1.92 -1.10
C ILE A 7 11.03 -3.44 -0.88
N ALA A 8 12.17 -4.02 -1.29
CA ALA A 8 12.45 -5.45 -1.15
C ALA A 8 12.42 -5.89 0.33
N GLY A 9 11.77 -7.02 0.61
CA GLY A 9 11.69 -7.58 1.96
C GLY A 9 10.62 -6.96 2.88
N MET A 10 9.75 -6.07 2.36
CA MET A 10 8.62 -5.50 3.12
C MET A 10 7.35 -6.40 3.13
N ASP A 11 7.47 -7.65 2.68
CA ASP A 11 6.42 -8.68 2.69
C ASP A 11 7.02 -10.00 3.21
N PRO A 12 7.24 -10.12 4.54
CA PRO A 12 7.80 -11.33 5.11
C PRO A 12 6.77 -12.45 5.18
N ASP A 13 7.19 -13.69 4.90
CA ASP A 13 6.35 -14.86 5.13
C ASP A 13 6.11 -15.05 6.64
N LEU A 14 4.86 -14.85 7.07
CA LEU A 14 4.44 -14.99 8.46
C LEU A 14 3.93 -16.39 8.81
N ILE A 15 3.76 -17.28 7.82
CA ILE A 15 3.25 -18.64 8.05
C ILE A 15 4.09 -19.43 9.06
N PRO A 16 5.45 -19.38 9.03
CA PRO A 16 6.26 -20.06 10.05
C PRO A 16 5.96 -19.57 11.48
N LEU A 17 5.71 -18.26 11.64
CA LEU A 17 5.39 -17.67 12.94
C LEU A 17 3.99 -18.07 13.41
N PHE A 18 3.00 -18.10 12.50
CA PHE A 18 1.66 -18.54 12.82
C PHE A 18 1.64 -20.00 13.26
N ASN A 19 2.35 -20.88 12.55
CA ASN A 19 2.48 -22.29 12.91
C ASN A 19 3.14 -22.48 14.27
N ALA A 20 4.18 -21.69 14.59
CA ALA A 20 4.88 -21.76 15.88
C ALA A 20 4.02 -21.29 17.06
N THR A 21 3.02 -20.45 16.81
CA THR A 21 2.16 -19.85 17.86
C THR A 21 0.76 -20.46 17.92
N GLY A 22 0.44 -21.43 17.05
CA GLY A 22 -0.87 -22.06 16.98
C GLY A 22 -1.96 -21.17 16.38
N VAL A 23 -1.57 -20.14 15.61
CA VAL A 23 -2.51 -19.26 14.90
C VAL A 23 -3.05 -19.98 13.67
N ILE A 24 -4.38 -20.04 13.55
CA ILE A 24 -5.05 -20.51 12.33
C ILE A 24 -5.18 -19.31 11.39
N TYR A 25 -4.44 -19.36 10.28
CA TYR A 25 -4.51 -18.35 9.24
C TYR A 25 -5.56 -18.73 8.19
N VAL A 26 -6.51 -17.83 7.94
CA VAL A 26 -7.51 -17.95 6.88
C VAL A 26 -7.27 -16.83 5.87
N LYS A 27 -6.82 -17.18 4.68
CA LYS A 27 -6.56 -16.22 3.59
C LYS A 27 -7.89 -15.86 2.92
N GLY A 28 -8.26 -14.59 2.95
CA GLY A 28 -9.46 -14.07 2.30
C GLY A 28 -9.78 -12.65 2.73
N SER A 29 -10.83 -12.09 2.14
CA SER A 29 -11.37 -10.78 2.46
C SER A 29 -12.66 -10.91 3.25
N VAL A 30 -12.74 -10.27 4.41
CA VAL A 30 -14.00 -10.16 5.17
C VAL A 30 -14.93 -9.21 4.41
N THR A 31 -16.12 -9.67 4.05
CA THR A 31 -17.13 -8.89 3.31
C THR A 31 -18.28 -8.41 4.18
N SER A 32 -18.54 -9.10 5.30
CA SER A 32 -19.61 -8.75 6.23
C SER A 32 -19.23 -9.15 7.66
N ILE A 33 -19.70 -8.34 8.63
CA ILE A 33 -19.52 -8.56 10.06
C ILE A 33 -20.91 -8.50 10.70
N ASP A 34 -21.36 -9.65 11.22
CA ASP A 34 -22.58 -9.77 12.01
C ASP A 34 -22.19 -9.84 13.49
N ALA A 35 -22.26 -8.69 14.16
CA ALA A 35 -21.86 -8.55 15.56
C ALA A 35 -22.81 -9.27 16.51
N ASP A 36 -24.12 -9.25 16.21
CA ASP A 36 -25.15 -9.86 17.06
C ASP A 36 -25.08 -11.39 16.99
N ALA A 37 -24.84 -11.95 15.79
CA ALA A 37 -24.68 -13.39 15.61
C ALA A 37 -23.24 -13.89 15.75
N HIS A 38 -22.30 -13.00 16.11
CA HIS A 38 -20.89 -13.34 16.31
C HIS A 38 -20.26 -14.05 15.10
N ARG A 39 -20.49 -13.50 13.89
CA ARG A 39 -20.18 -14.16 12.62
C ARG A 39 -19.54 -13.23 11.60
N LEU A 40 -18.66 -13.78 10.77
CA LEU A 40 -17.98 -13.11 9.66
C LEU A 40 -18.29 -13.86 8.37
N GLU A 41 -18.49 -13.10 7.28
CA GLU A 41 -18.47 -13.63 5.92
C GLU A 41 -17.14 -13.32 5.26
N ILE A 42 -16.53 -14.32 4.64
CA ILE A 42 -15.20 -14.25 4.03
C ILE A 42 -15.28 -14.77 2.60
N VAL A 43 -14.62 -14.06 1.69
CA VAL A 43 -14.42 -14.48 0.29
C VAL A 43 -12.94 -14.76 0.08
N ASP A 44 -12.60 -15.95 -0.40
CA ASP A 44 -11.22 -16.30 -0.75
C ASP A 44 -10.79 -15.76 -2.13
N GLU A 45 -9.55 -16.01 -2.53
CA GLU A 45 -9.01 -15.55 -3.83
C GLU A 45 -9.68 -16.18 -5.06
N HIS A 46 -10.42 -17.27 -4.87
CA HIS A 46 -11.20 -17.95 -5.91
C HIS A 46 -12.67 -17.52 -5.92
N GLY A 47 -13.06 -16.60 -5.03
CA GLY A 47 -14.43 -16.14 -4.90
C GLY A 47 -15.33 -17.07 -4.08
N VAL A 48 -14.76 -18.08 -3.41
CA VAL A 48 -15.53 -19.01 -2.57
C VAL A 48 -15.90 -18.30 -1.27
N GLN A 49 -17.20 -18.33 -0.95
CA GLN A 49 -17.73 -17.78 0.29
C GLN A 49 -17.61 -18.79 1.42
N SER A 50 -17.20 -18.30 2.58
CA SER A 50 -17.16 -19.08 3.81
C SER A 50 -17.56 -18.21 5.01
N THR A 51 -17.85 -18.88 6.11
CA THR A 51 -18.40 -18.25 7.31
C THR A 51 -17.56 -18.66 8.50
N LEU A 52 -17.13 -17.69 9.31
CA LEU A 52 -16.44 -17.93 10.58
C LEU A 52 -17.25 -17.37 11.74
N THR A 53 -17.30 -18.10 12.84
CA THR A 53 -17.86 -17.62 14.12
C THR A 53 -16.74 -17.25 15.08
N TYR A 54 -17.02 -16.37 16.04
CA TYR A 54 -16.04 -15.92 17.02
C TYR A 54 -16.63 -15.71 18.41
N ASP A 55 -15.85 -15.97 19.46
CA ASP A 55 -16.20 -15.55 20.82
C ASP A 55 -15.82 -14.09 21.09
N LYS A 56 -14.68 -13.67 20.52
CA LYS A 56 -14.13 -12.32 20.59
C LYS A 56 -13.59 -11.91 19.22
N PHE A 57 -13.85 -10.67 18.85
CA PHE A 57 -13.42 -10.11 17.57
C PHE A 57 -12.56 -8.87 17.79
N VAL A 58 -11.45 -8.81 17.05
CA VAL A 58 -10.56 -7.65 17.00
C VAL A 58 -10.48 -7.18 15.56
N LEU A 59 -10.99 -5.98 15.29
CA LEU A 59 -10.90 -5.35 13.97
C LEU A 59 -9.58 -4.60 13.85
N ALA A 60 -8.64 -5.17 13.10
CA ALA A 60 -7.30 -4.62 12.88
C ALA A 60 -6.98 -4.45 11.38
N THR A 61 -7.99 -4.14 10.57
CA THR A 61 -7.86 -4.03 9.10
C THR A 61 -7.18 -2.73 8.62
N GLY A 62 -6.90 -1.80 9.53
CA GLY A 62 -6.38 -0.48 9.19
C GLY A 62 -7.38 0.40 8.44
N SER A 63 -6.87 1.50 7.87
CA SER A 63 -7.60 2.43 7.01
C SER A 63 -7.20 2.25 5.54
N CYS A 64 -7.99 2.80 4.62
CA CYS A 64 -7.61 2.92 3.21
C CYS A 64 -7.20 4.35 2.86
N LEU A 65 -6.35 4.50 1.84
CA LEU A 65 -6.04 5.79 1.25
C LEU A 65 -7.31 6.47 0.73
N SER A 66 -7.61 7.65 1.26
CA SER A 66 -8.67 8.50 0.75
C SER A 66 -8.13 9.40 -0.36
N ARG A 67 -8.57 9.19 -1.59
CA ARG A 67 -8.24 10.05 -2.73
C ARG A 67 -9.38 11.06 -2.95
N PRO A 68 -9.11 12.38 -2.90
CA PRO A 68 -10.15 13.37 -3.18
C PRO A 68 -10.58 13.32 -4.65
N SER A 69 -11.82 13.70 -4.91
CA SER A 69 -12.42 13.75 -6.26
C SER A 69 -11.85 14.91 -7.09
N VAL A 70 -10.58 14.79 -7.49
CA VAL A 70 -9.89 15.74 -8.37
C VAL A 70 -9.72 15.09 -9.74
N SER A 71 -10.14 15.78 -10.79
CA SER A 71 -10.02 15.29 -12.17
C SER A 71 -8.57 14.97 -12.52
N GLY A 72 -8.31 13.76 -13.04
CA GLY A 72 -6.97 13.31 -13.43
C GLY A 72 -6.14 12.71 -12.28
N LEU A 73 -6.60 12.77 -11.02
CA LEU A 73 -5.78 12.35 -9.88
C LEU A 73 -5.60 10.83 -9.82
N SER A 74 -6.64 10.04 -10.08
CA SER A 74 -6.56 8.57 -10.12
C SER A 74 -5.63 8.08 -11.22
N GLU A 75 -5.61 8.78 -12.35
CA GLU A 75 -4.86 8.40 -13.54
C GLU A 75 -3.38 8.78 -13.43
N HIS A 76 -3.10 9.96 -12.87
CA HIS A 76 -1.78 10.58 -12.95
C HIS A 76 -1.02 10.62 -11.61
N ALA A 77 -1.69 10.50 -10.46
CA ALA A 77 -1.01 10.55 -9.18
C ALA A 77 -0.52 9.17 -8.71
N PHE A 78 0.64 9.20 -8.06
CA PHE A 78 1.23 8.07 -7.37
C PHE A 78 0.94 8.19 -5.87
N ASP A 79 0.90 7.05 -5.18
CA ASP A 79 0.79 7.00 -3.73
C ASP A 79 1.83 6.03 -3.17
N VAL A 80 1.97 6.07 -1.86
CA VAL A 80 2.90 5.24 -1.08
C VAL A 80 2.15 4.50 0.04
N ASP A 81 0.84 4.24 -0.16
CA ASP A 81 -0.03 3.64 0.85
C ASP A 81 0.13 2.12 0.91
N GLN A 82 0.24 1.49 -0.26
CA GLN A 82 0.41 0.04 -0.42
C GLN A 82 1.66 -0.28 -1.26
N ILE A 83 2.16 -1.51 -1.12
CA ILE A 83 3.35 -1.99 -1.85
C ILE A 83 3.19 -1.78 -3.37
N GLU A 84 2.02 -2.03 -3.92
CA GLU A 84 1.76 -1.84 -5.35
C GLU A 84 1.81 -0.37 -5.79
N GLY A 85 1.31 0.55 -4.96
CA GLY A 85 1.44 1.99 -5.20
C GLY A 85 2.91 2.44 -5.21
N ALA A 86 3.67 1.98 -4.21
CA ALA A 86 5.10 2.24 -4.10
C ALA A 86 5.91 1.69 -5.29
N LYS A 87 5.63 0.46 -5.75
CA LYS A 87 6.24 -0.13 -6.95
C LYS A 87 5.92 0.68 -8.20
N LYS A 88 4.68 1.15 -8.35
CA LYS A 88 4.27 2.00 -9.48
C LYS A 88 5.04 3.33 -9.48
N LEU A 89 5.23 3.95 -8.31
CA LEU A 89 6.05 5.14 -8.17
C LEU A 89 7.51 4.88 -8.54
N GLU A 90 8.11 3.81 -8.01
CA GLU A 90 9.50 3.43 -8.30
C GLU A 90 9.72 3.22 -9.80
N ALA A 91 8.85 2.43 -10.44
CA ALA A 91 8.92 2.20 -11.89
C ALA A 91 8.79 3.51 -12.69
N HIS A 92 7.92 4.42 -12.25
CA HIS A 92 7.79 5.73 -12.88
C HIS A 92 9.07 6.56 -12.74
N LEU A 93 9.62 6.67 -11.54
CA LEU A 93 10.84 7.43 -11.28
C LEU A 93 12.02 6.88 -12.08
N ALA A 94 12.23 5.55 -12.07
CA ALA A 94 13.28 4.91 -12.86
C ALA A 94 13.12 5.19 -14.37
N SER A 95 11.88 5.25 -14.88
CA SER A 95 11.63 5.56 -16.29
C SER A 95 12.07 6.98 -16.68
N LEU A 96 12.13 7.93 -15.73
CA LEU A 96 12.51 9.32 -16.00
C LEU A 96 13.93 9.46 -16.54
N ALA A 97 14.85 8.57 -16.17
CA ALA A 97 16.24 8.58 -16.66
C ALA A 97 16.34 8.48 -18.19
N SER A 98 15.36 7.82 -18.83
CA SER A 98 15.28 7.68 -20.28
C SER A 98 14.64 8.87 -21.01
N ARG A 99 14.11 9.85 -20.26
CA ARG A 99 13.37 10.99 -20.82
C ARG A 99 14.28 12.21 -20.98
N PRO A 100 14.08 13.03 -22.03
CA PRO A 100 14.84 14.26 -22.23
C PRO A 100 14.77 15.19 -21.01
N ASP A 101 15.86 15.89 -20.73
CA ASP A 101 15.91 16.86 -19.66
C ASP A 101 14.89 18.00 -19.86
N SER A 102 14.14 18.30 -18.81
CA SER A 102 13.14 19.37 -18.80
C SER A 102 12.72 19.68 -17.36
N ASN A 103 12.27 20.92 -17.14
CA ASN A 103 11.68 21.32 -15.85
C ASN A 103 10.54 20.39 -15.43
N ALA A 104 9.68 19.98 -16.38
CA ALA A 104 8.57 19.08 -16.08
C ALA A 104 9.01 17.70 -15.61
N ARG A 105 10.05 17.12 -16.24
CA ARG A 105 10.65 15.83 -15.81
C ARG A 105 11.25 15.93 -14.41
N ASN A 106 11.89 17.06 -14.10
CA ASN A 106 12.66 17.26 -12.86
C ASN A 106 11.82 17.81 -11.70
N THR A 107 10.52 18.04 -11.89
CA THR A 107 9.64 18.59 -10.87
C THR A 107 8.84 17.47 -10.22
N VAL A 108 8.91 17.38 -8.88
CA VAL A 108 8.03 16.52 -8.09
C VAL A 108 7.11 17.38 -7.25
N VAL A 109 5.82 17.03 -7.25
CA VAL A 109 4.79 17.67 -6.42
C VAL A 109 4.30 16.64 -5.42
N VAL A 110 4.43 16.94 -4.13
CA VAL A 110 3.89 16.11 -3.05
C VAL A 110 2.60 16.75 -2.54
N ALA A 111 1.48 16.09 -2.80
CA ALA A 111 0.16 16.52 -2.34
C ALA A 111 -0.12 15.97 -0.94
N GLY A 112 -0.02 16.83 0.07
CA GLY A 112 -0.27 16.51 1.48
C GLY A 112 0.93 16.86 2.35
N GLY A 113 0.72 17.71 3.36
CA GLY A 113 1.77 18.16 4.29
C GLY A 113 1.79 17.41 5.63
N GLY A 114 1.15 16.25 5.70
CA GLY A 114 1.21 15.38 6.89
C GLY A 114 2.55 14.65 7.00
N PHE A 115 2.72 13.81 8.03
CA PHE A 115 3.97 13.07 8.27
C PHE A 115 4.47 12.31 7.04
N THR A 116 3.62 11.49 6.42
CA THR A 116 3.97 10.73 5.21
C THR A 116 4.39 11.64 4.05
N GLY A 117 3.72 12.78 3.89
CA GLY A 117 4.03 13.73 2.81
C GLY A 117 5.36 14.45 3.02
N ILE A 118 5.65 14.87 4.25
CA ILE A 118 6.93 15.49 4.61
C ILE A 118 8.08 14.49 4.40
N GLU A 119 7.93 13.26 4.88
CA GLU A 119 8.94 12.20 4.71
C GLU A 119 9.16 11.88 3.23
N ALA A 120 8.09 11.71 2.45
CA ALA A 120 8.20 11.49 1.01
C ALA A 120 8.91 12.67 0.31
N ALA A 121 8.55 13.91 0.63
CA ALA A 121 9.18 15.10 0.06
C ALA A 121 10.67 15.21 0.40
N ALA A 122 11.07 14.80 1.62
CA ALA A 122 12.46 14.80 2.06
C ALA A 122 13.30 13.72 1.36
N GLU A 123 12.68 12.60 0.98
CA GLU A 123 13.34 11.48 0.30
C GLU A 123 13.58 11.76 -1.21
N MET A 124 12.68 12.50 -1.87
CA MET A 124 12.74 12.74 -3.32
C MET A 124 14.07 13.34 -3.82
N PRO A 125 14.70 14.34 -3.17
CA PRO A 125 15.96 14.91 -3.65
C PRO A 125 17.10 13.90 -3.80
N SER A 126 17.22 12.94 -2.86
CA SER A 126 18.24 11.88 -2.95
C SER A 126 17.91 10.94 -4.10
N ARG A 127 16.68 10.43 -4.14
CA ARG A 127 16.23 9.49 -5.17
C ARG A 127 16.34 10.05 -6.59
N LEU A 128 15.96 11.32 -6.79
CA LEU A 128 16.06 11.96 -8.11
C LEU A 128 17.51 12.16 -8.53
N ARG A 129 18.42 12.49 -7.61
CA ARG A 129 19.86 12.61 -7.91
C ARG A 129 20.45 11.26 -8.32
N ASP A 130 20.09 10.20 -7.62
CA ASP A 130 20.56 8.85 -7.95
C ASP A 130 20.07 8.39 -9.34
N ILE A 131 18.89 8.85 -9.76
CA ILE A 131 18.26 8.47 -11.05
C ILE A 131 18.70 9.37 -12.21
N LEU A 132 18.77 10.69 -11.99
CA LEU A 132 18.94 11.68 -13.05
C LEU A 132 20.39 12.20 -13.18
N GLY A 133 21.23 11.98 -12.17
CA GLY A 133 22.58 12.55 -12.06
C GLY A 133 22.58 13.95 -11.46
#